data_AF-A0A0C3Q2C7-F1
#
_entry.id   AF-A0A0C3Q2C7-F1
#
_cell.length_a   1.000
_cell.length_b   1.000
_cell.length_c   1.000
_cell.angle_alpha   90.00
_cell.angle_beta   90.00
_cell.angle_gamma   90.00
#
_symmetry.space_group_name_H-M   'P 1'
#
loop_
_entity.id
_entity.type
_entity.pdbx_description
1 polymer ?
#
loop_
_entity_poly.entity_id
_entity_poly.type
_entity_poly.pdbx_seq_one_letter_code
_entity_poly.pdbx_strand_id
1 'polypeptide(L)' 'PLTQTAFTERCNEVWRREGFSWLTGHSFRIGGATELLLQGRPLDVVQKQGRWKSSTFLLY' A
#
# COMPACT_ATOMS: atom_id res chain seq x y z
N PRO A 1 -9.84 16.93 8.42
CA PRO A 1 -8.66 16.10 8.00
C PRO A 1 -9.18 14.82 7.33
N LEU A 2 -8.47 14.29 6.33
CA LEU A 2 -8.87 13.05 5.65
C LEU A 2 -8.60 11.84 6.57
N THR A 3 -9.60 10.98 6.78
CA THR A 3 -9.45 9.76 7.58
C THR A 3 -9.06 8.58 6.69
N GLN A 4 -8.47 7.54 7.29
CA GLN A 4 -8.16 6.29 6.58
C GLN A 4 -9.44 5.68 5.95
N THR A 5 -10.55 5.67 6.69
CA THR A 5 -11.83 5.15 6.22
C THR A 5 -12.32 5.93 5.01
N ALA A 6 -12.40 7.26 5.10
CA ALA A 6 -12.88 8.09 4.00
C ALA A 6 -12.02 7.95 2.72
N PHE A 7 -10.69 7.86 2.88
CA PHE A 7 -9.79 7.60 1.76
C PHE A 7 -10.04 6.23 1.12
N THR A 8 -10.11 5.18 1.94
CA THR A 8 -10.25 3.79 1.47
C THR A 8 -11.62 3.55 0.83
N GLU A 9 -12.69 4.13 1.39
CA GLU A 9 -14.04 4.09 0.81
C GLU A 9 -14.07 4.76 -0.56
N ARG A 10 -13.45 5.93 -0.69
CA ARG A 10 -13.41 6.65 -1.96
C ARG A 10 -12.67 5.86 -3.04
N CYS A 11 -11.53 5.23 -2.71
CA CYS A 11 -10.81 4.39 -3.66
C CYS A 11 -11.63 3.16 -4.06
N ASN A 12 -12.25 2.47 -3.09
CA ASN A 12 -13.05 1.28 -3.37
C ASN A 12 -14.32 1.57 -4.17
N GLU A 13 -14.91 2.76 -4.05
CA GLU A 13 -16.01 3.20 -4.91
C GLU A 13 -15.58 3.23 -6.38
N VAL A 14 -14.40 3.79 -6.68
CA VAL A 14 -13.84 3.85 -8.04
C VAL A 14 -13.50 2.43 -8.52
N TRP A 15 -12.77 1.66 -7.71
CA TRP A 15 -12.37 0.31 -8.09
C TRP A 15 -13.54 -0.64 -8.35
N ARG A 16 -14.59 -0.57 -7.54
CA ARG A 16 -15.80 -1.37 -7.74
C ARG A 16 -16.46 -1.05 -9.08
N ARG A 17 -16.49 0.22 -9.49
CA ARG A 17 -17.05 0.63 -10.78
C ARG A 17 -16.29 0.03 -11.96
N GLU A 18 -14.98 -0.13 -11.80
CA GLU A 18 -14.10 -0.73 -12.80
C GLU A 18 -13.97 -2.26 -12.66
N GLY A 19 -14.75 -2.90 -11.78
CA GLY A 19 -14.76 -4.35 -11.60
C GLY A 19 -13.60 -4.92 -10.78
N PHE A 20 -12.82 -4.09 -10.09
CA PHE A 20 -11.75 -4.56 -9.21
C PHE A 20 -12.28 -4.99 -7.83
N SER A 21 -11.49 -5.83 -7.17
CA SER A 21 -11.77 -6.31 -5.81
C SER A 21 -11.63 -5.20 -4.77
N TRP A 22 -12.27 -5.43 -3.61
CA TRP A 22 -12.14 -4.53 -2.47
C TRP A 22 -10.74 -4.58 -1.88
N LEU A 23 -10.14 -3.42 -1.64
CA LEU A 23 -8.83 -3.26 -1.03
C LEU A 23 -8.91 -2.62 0.35
N THR A 24 -8.01 -3.03 1.23
CA THR A 24 -7.90 -2.50 2.59
C THR A 24 -6.71 -1.55 2.71
N GLY A 25 -6.64 -0.77 3.79
CA GLY A 25 -5.45 0.04 4.08
C GLY A 25 -4.15 -0.78 4.15
N HIS A 26 -4.23 -2.05 4.56
CA HIS A 26 -3.07 -2.95 4.56
C HIS A 26 -2.58 -3.26 3.13
N SER A 27 -3.49 -3.40 2.17
CA SER A 27 -3.17 -3.60 0.75
C SER A 27 -2.28 -2.48 0.20
N PHE A 28 -2.56 -1.23 0.56
CA PHE A 28 -1.72 -0.09 0.17
C PHE A 28 -0.33 -0.12 0.79
N ARG A 29 -0.20 -0.58 2.04
CA ARG A 29 1.11 -0.66 2.71
C ARG A 29 2.02 -1.67 2.02
N ILE A 30 1.49 -2.85 1.68
CA ILE A 30 2.30 -3.86 1.01
C ILE A 30 2.49 -3.52 -0.48
N GLY A 31 1.46 -3.10 -1.19
CA GLY A 31 1.56 -2.70 -2.59
C GLY A 31 2.52 -1.53 -2.80
N GLY A 32 2.54 -0.56 -1.88
CA GLY A 32 3.51 0.53 -1.90
C GLY A 32 4.95 0.07 -1.65
N ALA A 33 5.15 -0.97 -0.81
CA ALA A 33 6.47 -1.57 -0.64
C ALA A 33 6.93 -2.29 -1.92
N THR A 34 6.05 -3.10 -2.52
CA THR A 34 6.31 -3.78 -3.80
C THR A 34 6.64 -2.78 -4.91
N GLU A 35 5.88 -1.70 -5.05
CA GLU A 35 6.12 -0.67 -6.07
C GLU A 35 7.51 -0.02 -5.92
N LEU A 36 7.90 0.33 -4.69
CA LEU A 36 9.23 0.89 -4.44
C LEU A 36 10.34 -0.11 -4.75
N LEU A 37 10.15 -1.39 -4.46
CA LEU A 37 11.11 -2.44 -4.82
C LEU A 37 11.23 -2.60 -6.34
N LEU A 38 10.11 -2.58 -7.06
CA LEU A 38 10.08 -2.64 -8.53
C LEU A 38 10.77 -1.44 -9.17
N GLN A 39 10.73 -0.28 -8.53
CA GLN A 39 11.50 0.91 -8.92
C GLN A 39 13.00 0.81 -8.57
N GLY A 40 13.46 -0.30 -8.01
CA GLY A 40 14.86 -0.49 -7.60
C GLY A 40 15.26 0.35 -6.39
N ARG A 41 14.31 0.78 -5.57
CA ARG A 41 14.63 1.57 -4.37
C ARG A 41 15.37 0.72 -3.35
N PRO A 42 16.38 1.29 -2.67
CA PRO A 42 17.07 0.61 -1.57
C PRO A 42 16.12 0.13 -0.46
N LEU A 43 16.45 -0.98 0.20
CA LEU A 43 15.60 -1.59 1.23
C LEU A 43 15.35 -0.67 2.42
N ASP A 44 16.32 0.15 2.81
CA ASP A 44 16.19 1.13 3.89
C ASP A 44 15.19 2.24 3.54
N VAL A 45 15.12 2.64 2.27
CA VAL A 45 14.12 3.59 1.75
C VAL A 45 12.72 2.97 1.84
N VAL A 46 12.56 1.72 1.39
CA VAL A 46 11.28 1.00 1.46
C VAL A 46 10.83 0.85 2.91
N GLN A 47 11.74 0.47 3.82
CA GLN A 47 11.47 0.36 5.25
C GLN A 47 11.02 1.68 5.86
N LYS A 48 11.77 2.75 5.61
CA LYS A 48 11.48 4.08 6.14
C LYS A 48 10.15 4.62 5.62
N GLN A 49 9.88 4.46 4.33
CA GLN A 49 8.66 4.94 3.69
C GLN A 49 7.42 4.15 4.16
N GLY A 50 7.52 2.83 4.26
CA GLY A 50 6.43 1.95 4.71
C GLY A 50 6.29 1.82 6.24
N ARG A 51 7.16 2.50 7.01
CA ARG A 51 7.26 2.41 8.47
C ARG A 51 7.38 0.97 8.96
N TRP A 52 8.19 0.18 8.27
CA TRP A 52 8.45 -1.20 8.62
C TRP A 52 9.53 -1.25 9.70
N LYS A 53 9.29 -2.02 10.78
CA LYS A 53 10.29 -2.25 11.83
C LYS A 53 11.36 -3.26 11.42
N SER A 54 11.08 -4.07 10.41
CA SER A 54 11.95 -5.13 9.88
C SER A 54 11.69 -5.33 8.38
N SER A 55 12.50 -6.15 7.72
CA SER A 55 12.34 -6.51 6.31
C SER A 55 11.26 -7.57 6.05
N THR A 56 10.27 -7.72 6.93
CA THR A 56 9.21 -8.73 6.77
C THR A 56 8.33 -8.52 5.54
N PHE A 57 8.32 -7.33 4.95
CA PHE A 57 7.65 -7.07 3.67
C PHE A 57 8.27 -7.85 2.50
N LEU A 58 9.46 -8.42 2.64
CA LEU A 58 10.07 -9.31 1.63
C LEU A 58 9.42 -10.70 1.57
N LEU A 59 8.56 -11.04 2.54
CA LEU A 59 7.89 -12.34 2.64
C LEU A 59 6.50 -12.36 2.00
N TYR A 60 6.03 -11.22 1.49
CA TYR A 60 4.73 -11.04 0.85
C TYR A 60 4.90 -11.05 -0.67
#